data_AF-A0A7S0BNH2-F1
#
_entry.id   AF-A0A7S0BNH2-F1
#
_cell.length_a   1.000
_cell.length_b   1.000
_cell.length_c   1.000
_cell.angle_alpha   90.00
_cell.angle_beta   90.00
_cell.angle_gamma   90.00
#
_symmetry.space_group_name_H-M   'P 1'
#
loop_
_entity.id
_entity.type
_entity.pdbx_description
1 polymer ?
#
loop_
_entity_poly.entity_id
_entity_poly.type
_entity_poly.pdbx_seq_one_letter_code
_entity_poly.pdbx_strand_id
1 'polypeptide(L)'
;DKTRRTRNGMVILNEILAQVEKEVRNAQGYIAETEPNLVIKLVDSDEPVPHGAKNLATPQDTGLDFTTPVKNVPAYGAVVKEQMYLNLIRIRCTQPPYHYKSSDMFLLDMKLIVDNAEKFNTTPETQWVIQHAQLMLQVAENKVHELEQQIREAEELVRKEEVSSIKDEGSIKSSPKSSPKTKAELVPSPLPSPEPM
;
A
#
# COMPACT_ATOMS: atom_id res chain seq x y z
N ASP A 1 14.55 24.78 28.67
CA ASP A 1 14.60 24.84 27.20
C ASP A 1 13.81 23.68 26.64
N LYS A 2 12.74 23.95 25.88
CA LYS A 2 11.81 22.94 25.40
C LYS A 2 12.40 22.29 24.16
N THR A 3 13.00 21.11 24.31
CA THR A 3 13.34 20.21 23.21
C THR A 3 12.06 19.87 22.45
N ARG A 4 11.76 20.66 21.42
CA ARG A 4 10.81 20.28 20.36
C ARG A 4 11.39 19.01 19.76
N ARG A 5 10.91 17.84 20.19
CA ARG A 5 11.12 16.59 19.44
C ARG A 5 10.51 16.83 18.08
N THR A 6 11.34 17.14 17.09
CA THR A 6 10.96 17.12 15.68
C THR A 6 10.35 15.74 15.44
N ARG A 7 9.07 15.69 15.04
CA ARG A 7 8.43 14.42 14.71
C ARG A 7 9.25 13.79 13.58
N ASN A 8 9.55 12.51 13.71
CA ASN A 8 10.29 11.72 12.73
C ASN A 8 9.58 11.80 11.36
N GLY A 9 10.31 12.19 10.31
CA GLY A 9 9.75 12.40 8.97
C GLY A 9 9.02 11.17 8.43
N MET A 10 9.53 9.98 8.73
CA MET A 10 8.92 8.70 8.34
C MET A 10 7.54 8.53 8.98
N VAL A 11 7.40 8.89 10.26
CA VAL A 11 6.12 8.81 10.98
C VAL A 11 5.13 9.79 10.37
N ILE A 12 5.54 11.03 10.10
CA ILE A 12 4.66 12.04 9.49
C ILE A 12 4.18 11.58 8.10
N LEU A 13 5.10 11.12 7.25
CA LEU A 13 4.76 10.64 5.91
C LEU A 13 3.73 9.51 5.97
N ASN A 14 3.97 8.53 6.83
CA ASN A 14 3.11 7.36 6.91
C ASN A 14 1.76 7.65 7.61
N GLU A 15 1.69 8.65 8.50
CA GLU A 15 0.41 9.20 9.00
C GLU A 15 -0.41 9.83 7.86
N ILE A 16 0.22 10.52 6.91
CA ILE A 16 -0.43 11.09 5.73
C ILE A 16 -0.90 9.96 4.78
N LEU A 17 -0.03 9.00 4.48
CA LEU A 17 -0.38 7.87 3.61
C LEU A 17 -1.46 6.96 4.22
N ALA A 18 -1.52 6.83 5.54
CA ALA A 18 -2.63 6.16 6.23
C ALA A 18 -3.98 6.90 6.06
N GLN A 19 -3.96 8.22 5.93
CA GLN A 19 -5.16 9.00 5.60
C GLN A 19 -5.60 8.74 4.16
N VAL A 20 -4.65 8.71 3.22
CA VAL A 20 -4.92 8.35 1.81
C VAL A 20 -5.55 6.95 1.74
N GLU A 21 -4.97 5.95 2.39
CA GLU A 21 -5.51 4.58 2.46
C GLU A 21 -6.93 4.55 3.02
N LYS A 22 -7.21 5.35 4.05
CA LYS A 22 -8.54 5.44 4.65
C LYS A 22 -9.56 6.02 3.67
N GLU A 23 -9.20 7.04 2.89
CA GLU A 23 -10.08 7.59 1.86
C GLU A 23 -10.39 6.55 0.79
N VAL A 24 -9.36 5.86 0.27
CA VAL A 24 -9.51 4.77 -0.70
C VAL A 24 -10.45 3.68 -0.17
N ARG A 25 -10.24 3.26 1.09
CA ARG A 25 -11.07 2.23 1.73
C ARG A 25 -12.54 2.63 1.85
N ASN A 26 -12.82 3.90 2.05
CA ASN A 26 -14.19 4.41 2.24
C ASN A 26 -14.83 4.88 0.93
N ALA A 27 -14.07 4.95 -0.16
CA ALA A 27 -14.56 5.41 -1.44
C ALA A 27 -15.76 4.60 -1.91
N GLN A 28 -16.72 5.31 -2.52
CA GLN A 28 -17.95 4.72 -3.01
C GLN A 28 -18.04 4.90 -4.53
N GLY A 29 -18.66 3.94 -5.19
CA GLY A 29 -19.00 4.02 -6.60
C GLY A 29 -20.41 3.51 -6.84
N TYR A 30 -20.97 3.85 -8.00
CA TYR A 30 -22.30 3.44 -8.41
C TYR A 30 -22.28 2.95 -9.85
N ILE A 31 -23.22 2.06 -10.18
CA ILE A 31 -23.40 1.55 -11.54
C ILE A 31 -24.11 2.66 -12.34
N ALA A 32 -23.41 3.19 -13.35
CA ALA A 32 -23.95 4.21 -14.23
C ALA A 32 -24.66 3.61 -15.45
N GLU A 33 -24.12 2.50 -15.97
CA GLU A 33 -24.64 1.80 -17.16
C GLU A 33 -24.46 0.28 -16.96
N THR A 34 -25.39 -0.52 -17.48
CA THR A 34 -25.35 -2.00 -17.37
C THR A 34 -25.21 -2.70 -18.73
N GLU A 35 -25.43 -1.98 -19.83
CA GLU A 35 -25.45 -2.55 -21.19
C GLU A 35 -24.68 -1.66 -22.18
N PRO A 36 -23.84 -2.21 -23.06
CA PRO A 36 -23.53 -3.64 -23.20
C PRO A 36 -22.56 -4.17 -22.14
N ASN A 37 -21.88 -3.29 -21.41
CA ASN A 37 -20.98 -3.62 -20.31
C ASN A 37 -21.33 -2.79 -19.09
N LEU A 38 -21.08 -3.35 -17.91
CA LEU A 38 -21.24 -2.64 -16.65
C LEU A 38 -20.21 -1.50 -16.56
N VAL A 39 -20.66 -0.28 -16.26
CA VAL A 39 -19.82 0.91 -16.06
C VAL A 39 -20.02 1.44 -14.65
N ILE A 40 -18.91 1.56 -13.91
CA ILE A 40 -18.90 2.08 -12.53
C ILE A 40 -18.31 3.47 -12.53
N LYS A 41 -18.97 4.40 -11.84
CA LYS A 41 -18.47 5.75 -11.60
C LYS A 41 -18.19 5.97 -10.13
N LEU A 42 -17.13 6.73 -9.86
CA LEU A 42 -16.81 7.22 -8.53
C LEU A 42 -17.92 8.18 -8.06
N VAL A 43 -18.23 8.15 -6.77
CA VAL A 43 -19.04 9.20 -6.14
C VAL A 43 -18.14 10.37 -5.80
N ASP A 44 -18.40 11.52 -6.41
CA ASP A 44 -17.67 12.75 -6.11
C ASP A 44 -18.05 13.27 -4.71
N SER A 45 -17.08 13.86 -4.01
CA SER A 45 -17.28 14.34 -2.63
C SER A 45 -18.32 15.46 -2.51
N ASP A 46 -18.51 16.21 -3.59
CA ASP A 46 -19.37 17.40 -3.63
C ASP A 46 -20.78 17.08 -4.18
N GLU A 47 -21.02 15.84 -4.61
CA GLU A 47 -22.31 15.40 -5.15
C GLU A 47 -23.13 14.63 -4.11
N PRO A 48 -24.48 14.70 -4.17
CA PRO A 48 -25.32 13.81 -3.39
C PRO A 48 -25.02 12.37 -3.75
N VAL A 49 -24.77 11.52 -2.74
CA VAL A 49 -24.48 10.10 -2.94
C VAL A 49 -25.64 9.44 -3.70
N PRO A 50 -25.40 8.90 -4.91
CA PRO A 50 -26.45 8.27 -5.70
C PRO A 50 -27.07 7.07 -4.98
N HIS A 51 -28.36 6.83 -5.25
CA HIS A 51 -29.03 5.65 -4.71
C HIS A 51 -28.35 4.37 -5.21
N GLY A 52 -28.03 3.45 -4.29
CA GLY A 52 -27.33 2.21 -4.63
C GLY A 52 -25.80 2.34 -4.75
N ALA A 53 -25.20 3.48 -4.39
CA ALA A 53 -23.75 3.58 -4.26
C ALA A 53 -23.22 2.55 -3.26
N LYS A 54 -22.19 1.80 -3.67
CA LYS A 54 -21.54 0.75 -2.88
C LYS A 54 -20.09 1.14 -2.60
N ASN A 55 -19.55 0.61 -1.51
CA ASN A 55 -18.13 0.73 -1.23
C ASN A 55 -17.30 0.05 -2.34
N LEU A 56 -16.23 0.72 -2.79
CA LEU A 56 -15.39 0.20 -3.86
C LEU A 56 -14.48 -0.95 -3.41
N ALA A 57 -13.98 -0.89 -2.18
CA ALA A 57 -13.09 -1.91 -1.63
C ALA A 57 -13.82 -3.21 -1.26
N THR A 58 -15.05 -3.10 -0.78
CA THR A 58 -15.89 -4.23 -0.33
C THR A 58 -17.35 -4.06 -0.80
N PRO A 59 -17.63 -4.18 -2.10
CA PRO A 59 -19.00 -4.06 -2.60
C PRO A 59 -19.88 -5.19 -2.07
N GLN A 60 -20.95 -4.81 -1.37
CA GLN A 60 -21.89 -5.76 -0.75
C GLN A 60 -22.51 -6.70 -1.78
N ASP A 61 -22.70 -7.96 -1.35
CA ASP A 61 -23.35 -9.06 -2.10
C ASP A 61 -22.61 -9.53 -3.35
N THR A 62 -21.31 -9.24 -3.47
CA THR A 62 -20.51 -9.66 -4.64
C THR A 62 -19.45 -10.71 -4.34
N GLY A 63 -19.07 -10.88 -3.07
CA GLY A 63 -17.93 -11.70 -2.66
C GLY A 63 -16.56 -11.08 -2.93
N LEU A 64 -16.50 -9.87 -3.50
CA LEU A 64 -15.25 -9.13 -3.72
C LEU A 64 -14.83 -8.36 -2.45
N ASP A 65 -13.57 -8.53 -2.07
CA ASP A 65 -12.96 -7.84 -0.94
C ASP A 65 -11.48 -7.54 -1.25
N PHE A 66 -11.17 -6.28 -1.54
CA PHE A 66 -9.80 -5.81 -1.75
C PHE A 66 -9.05 -5.49 -0.45
N THR A 67 -9.71 -5.64 0.71
CA THR A 67 -9.10 -5.34 2.00
C THR A 67 -8.32 -6.52 2.55
N THR A 68 -8.68 -7.75 2.17
CA THR A 68 -8.08 -8.99 2.68
C THR A 68 -7.35 -9.76 1.57
N PRO A 69 -6.39 -10.64 1.92
CA PRO A 69 -5.77 -11.53 0.93
C PRO A 69 -6.83 -12.44 0.30
N VAL A 70 -6.70 -12.67 -1.01
CA VAL A 70 -7.58 -13.60 -1.73
C VAL A 70 -7.23 -15.02 -1.29
N LYS A 71 -8.22 -15.69 -0.70
CA LYS A 71 -8.15 -17.09 -0.25
C LYS A 71 -9.23 -17.89 -0.96
N ASN A 72 -8.96 -19.17 -1.18
CA ASN A 72 -9.94 -20.13 -1.69
C ASN A 72 -10.51 -19.85 -3.10
N VAL A 73 -9.88 -18.95 -3.87
CA VAL A 73 -10.17 -18.77 -5.29
C VAL A 73 -9.25 -19.68 -6.10
N PRO A 74 -9.80 -20.66 -6.85
CA PRO A 74 -9.00 -21.60 -7.64
C PRO A 74 -8.00 -20.88 -8.56
N ALA A 75 -6.79 -21.41 -8.63
CA ALA A 75 -5.70 -20.90 -9.46
C ALA A 75 -5.22 -19.45 -9.18
N TYR A 76 -5.80 -18.72 -8.22
CA TYR A 76 -5.39 -17.34 -7.94
C TYR A 76 -3.89 -17.23 -7.61
N GLY A 77 -3.39 -18.03 -6.67
CA GLY A 77 -1.95 -18.07 -6.35
C GLY A 77 -1.05 -18.65 -7.46
N ALA A 78 -1.63 -19.34 -8.45
CA ALA A 78 -0.89 -19.78 -9.63
C ALA A 78 -0.64 -18.61 -10.60
N VAL A 79 -1.58 -17.66 -10.69
CA VAL A 79 -1.52 -16.47 -11.57
C VAL A 79 -0.87 -15.28 -10.86
N VAL A 80 -1.36 -14.94 -9.67
CA VAL A 80 -0.89 -13.82 -8.85
C VAL A 80 0.16 -14.30 -7.86
N LYS A 81 1.42 -13.92 -8.10
CA LYS A 81 2.57 -14.32 -7.25
C LYS A 81 2.78 -13.41 -6.05
N GLU A 82 2.52 -12.13 -6.22
CA GLU A 82 2.67 -11.12 -5.18
C GLU A 82 1.30 -10.50 -4.92
N GLN A 83 0.64 -10.94 -3.86
CA GLN A 83 -0.65 -10.36 -3.48
C GLN A 83 -0.46 -8.97 -2.87
N MET A 84 -1.42 -8.09 -3.13
CA MET A 84 -1.55 -6.80 -2.46
C MET A 84 -3.01 -6.53 -2.13
N TYR A 85 -3.26 -5.91 -0.99
CA TYR A 85 -4.60 -5.64 -0.45
C TYR A 85 -4.53 -4.54 0.61
N LEU A 86 -5.64 -3.84 0.86
CA LEU A 86 -5.64 -2.61 1.67
C LEU A 86 -5.18 -2.84 3.12
N ASN A 87 -5.45 -4.00 3.73
CA ASN A 87 -4.92 -4.28 5.08
C ASN A 87 -3.39 -4.40 5.09
N LEU A 88 -2.75 -4.92 4.04
CA LEU A 88 -1.29 -4.96 3.94
C LEU A 88 -0.70 -3.56 3.71
N ILE A 89 -1.34 -2.77 2.85
CA ILE A 89 -0.96 -1.35 2.64
C ILE A 89 -1.08 -0.58 3.95
N ARG A 90 -2.16 -0.77 4.71
CA ARG A 90 -2.35 -0.14 6.01
C ARG A 90 -1.29 -0.56 7.03
N ILE A 91 -0.89 -1.84 7.04
CA ILE A 91 0.23 -2.33 7.86
C ILE A 91 1.51 -1.59 7.48
N ARG A 92 1.81 -1.46 6.18
CA ARG A 92 2.96 -0.70 5.69
C ARG A 92 2.90 0.77 6.11
N CYS A 93 1.72 1.39 6.17
CA CYS A 93 1.58 2.76 6.69
C CYS A 93 1.66 2.90 8.22
N THR A 94 1.55 1.83 9.02
CA THR A 94 1.35 1.99 10.48
C THR A 94 2.32 1.21 11.35
N GLN A 95 3.04 0.23 10.78
CA GLN A 95 3.90 -0.67 11.54
C GLN A 95 5.34 -0.57 11.05
N PRO A 96 6.28 -0.08 11.88
CA PRO A 96 7.71 -0.28 11.64
C PRO A 96 8.04 -1.79 11.62
N PRO A 97 9.00 -2.24 10.78
CA PRO A 97 9.86 -1.47 9.89
C PRO A 97 9.29 -1.25 8.48
N TYR A 98 8.01 -1.55 8.24
CA TYR A 98 7.41 -1.63 6.90
C TYR A 98 6.99 -0.29 6.29
N HIS A 99 7.32 0.82 6.96
CA HIS A 99 6.98 2.18 6.55
C HIS A 99 7.44 2.49 5.13
N TYR A 100 6.56 3.14 4.37
CA TYR A 100 6.91 3.68 3.07
C TYR A 100 7.87 4.85 3.22
N LYS A 101 8.88 4.88 2.36
CA LYS A 101 9.85 5.98 2.31
C LYS A 101 9.44 7.12 1.40
N SER A 102 8.48 6.87 0.51
CA SER A 102 7.89 7.83 -0.41
C SER A 102 6.45 7.42 -0.74
N SER A 103 5.68 8.39 -1.19
CA SER A 103 4.36 8.21 -1.78
C SER A 103 4.40 7.35 -3.06
N ASP A 104 5.48 7.41 -3.84
CA ASP A 104 5.67 6.52 -5.00
C ASP A 104 5.61 5.04 -4.61
N MET A 105 6.23 4.65 -3.49
CA MET A 105 6.17 3.25 -3.02
C MET A 105 4.76 2.83 -2.63
N PHE A 106 3.98 3.74 -2.06
CA PHE A 106 2.57 3.51 -1.74
C PHE A 106 1.72 3.36 -3.00
N LEU A 107 1.93 4.23 -4.00
CA LEU A 107 1.20 4.15 -5.28
C LEU A 107 1.59 2.90 -6.08
N LEU A 108 2.83 2.41 -5.97
CA LEU A 108 3.23 1.14 -6.56
C LEU A 108 2.44 -0.04 -5.98
N ASP A 109 2.20 -0.08 -4.67
CA ASP A 109 1.37 -1.11 -4.06
C ASP A 109 -0.11 -0.97 -4.45
N MET A 110 -0.64 0.26 -4.53
CA MET A 110 -2.00 0.50 -5.05
C MET A 110 -2.15 0.01 -6.50
N LYS A 111 -1.15 0.28 -7.34
CA LYS A 111 -1.11 -0.20 -8.72
C LYS A 111 -1.00 -1.72 -8.79
N LEU A 112 -0.27 -2.36 -7.88
CA LEU A 112 -0.17 -3.81 -7.82
C LEU A 112 -1.54 -4.48 -7.57
N ILE A 113 -2.47 -3.82 -6.85
CA ILE A 113 -3.86 -4.30 -6.74
C ILE A 113 -4.53 -4.34 -8.12
N VAL A 114 -4.38 -3.28 -8.92
CA VAL A 114 -4.92 -3.21 -10.29
C VAL A 114 -4.28 -4.26 -11.19
N ASP A 115 -2.96 -4.33 -11.21
CA ASP A 115 -2.22 -5.29 -12.03
C ASP A 115 -2.62 -6.75 -11.70
N ASN A 116 -2.85 -7.05 -10.42
CA ASN A 116 -3.32 -8.36 -9.99
C ASN A 116 -4.77 -8.63 -10.38
N ALA A 117 -5.64 -7.62 -10.33
CA ALA A 117 -7.00 -7.73 -10.81
C ALA A 117 -7.02 -8.00 -12.33
N GLU A 118 -6.23 -7.28 -13.12
CA GLU A 118 -6.12 -7.47 -14.57
C GLU A 118 -5.54 -8.83 -14.96
N LYS A 119 -4.50 -9.30 -14.25
CA LYS A 119 -3.88 -10.61 -14.51
C LYS A 119 -4.86 -11.77 -14.30
N PHE A 120 -5.75 -11.67 -13.30
CA PHE A 120 -6.63 -12.77 -12.93
C PHE A 120 -8.00 -12.70 -13.61
N ASN A 121 -8.58 -11.50 -13.76
CA ASN A 121 -9.95 -11.31 -14.25
C ASN A 121 -9.95 -11.03 -15.76
N THR A 122 -9.87 -12.08 -16.58
CA THR A 122 -9.67 -11.92 -18.04
C THR A 122 -10.96 -11.98 -18.86
N THR A 123 -12.14 -12.11 -18.24
CA THR A 123 -13.42 -12.30 -18.95
C THR A 123 -14.33 -11.06 -18.81
N PRO A 124 -15.27 -10.83 -19.75
CA PRO A 124 -16.21 -9.71 -19.66
C PRO A 124 -17.00 -9.66 -18.36
N GLU A 125 -17.39 -10.82 -17.80
CA GLU A 125 -18.17 -10.93 -16.57
C GLU A 125 -17.41 -10.50 -15.32
N THR A 126 -16.08 -10.42 -15.41
CA THR A 126 -15.19 -10.05 -14.29
C THR A 126 -14.54 -8.68 -14.50
N GLN A 127 -14.82 -7.99 -15.61
CA GLN A 127 -14.29 -6.65 -15.91
C GLN A 127 -14.65 -5.60 -14.86
N TRP A 128 -15.81 -5.74 -14.21
CA TRP A 128 -16.22 -4.83 -13.14
C TRP A 128 -15.24 -4.89 -11.94
N VAL A 129 -14.60 -6.03 -11.67
CA VAL A 129 -13.58 -6.16 -10.61
C VAL A 129 -12.38 -5.26 -10.91
N ILE A 130 -11.96 -5.21 -12.18
CA ILE A 130 -10.86 -4.34 -12.63
C ILE A 130 -11.26 -2.87 -12.47
N GLN A 131 -12.48 -2.50 -12.86
CA GLN A 131 -12.98 -1.13 -12.70
C GLN A 131 -12.96 -0.68 -11.23
N HIS A 132 -13.39 -1.54 -10.29
CA HIS A 132 -13.28 -1.22 -8.86
C HIS A 132 -11.84 -0.95 -8.45
N ALA A 133 -10.88 -1.79 -8.86
CA ALA A 133 -9.47 -1.60 -8.55
C ALA A 133 -8.91 -0.30 -9.14
N GLN A 134 -9.26 0.01 -10.39
CA GLN A 134 -8.84 1.24 -11.07
C GLN A 134 -9.41 2.49 -10.39
N LEU A 135 -10.68 2.47 -9.99
CA LEU A 135 -11.30 3.58 -9.26
C LEU A 135 -10.67 3.79 -7.88
N MET A 136 -10.30 2.71 -7.18
CA MET A 136 -9.53 2.83 -5.93
C MET A 136 -8.15 3.45 -6.14
N LEU A 137 -7.44 3.06 -7.21
CA LEU A 137 -6.16 3.68 -7.58
C LEU A 137 -6.35 5.16 -7.91
N GLN A 138 -7.39 5.52 -8.68
CA GLN A 138 -7.72 6.90 -9.01
C GLN A 138 -7.96 7.74 -7.74
N VAL A 139 -8.70 7.21 -6.75
CA VAL A 139 -8.88 7.89 -5.45
C VAL A 139 -7.54 8.08 -4.73
N ALA A 140 -6.66 7.08 -4.75
CA ALA A 140 -5.34 7.17 -4.15
C ALA A 140 -4.50 8.27 -4.82
N GLU A 141 -4.44 8.28 -6.16
CA GLU A 141 -3.69 9.26 -6.95
C GLU A 141 -4.21 10.68 -6.72
N ASN A 142 -5.53 10.87 -6.78
CA ASN A 142 -6.16 12.16 -6.51
C ASN A 142 -5.82 12.66 -5.10
N LYS A 143 -5.90 11.79 -4.10
CA LYS A 143 -5.66 12.20 -2.71
C LYS A 143 -4.19 12.45 -2.42
N VAL A 144 -3.28 11.70 -3.05
CA VAL A 144 -1.83 11.99 -3.01
C VAL A 144 -1.55 13.35 -3.65
N HIS A 145 -2.15 13.65 -4.80
CA HIS A 145 -2.01 14.94 -5.46
C HIS A 145 -2.56 16.10 -4.61
N GLU A 146 -3.72 15.95 -3.97
CA GLU A 146 -4.27 16.94 -3.03
C GLU A 146 -3.33 17.23 -1.85
N LEU A 147 -2.61 16.21 -1.38
CA LEU A 147 -1.71 16.30 -0.22
C LEU A 147 -0.23 16.46 -0.63
N GLU A 148 0.05 16.73 -1.90
CA GLU A 148 1.41 16.67 -2.48
C GLU A 148 2.40 17.54 -1.70
N GLN A 149 2.01 18.74 -1.30
CA GLN A 149 2.89 19.63 -0.54
C GLN A 149 3.27 19.05 0.83
N GLN A 150 2.31 18.46 1.56
CA GLN A 150 2.56 17.85 2.88
C GLN A 150 3.43 16.60 2.75
N ILE A 151 3.16 15.79 1.72
CA ILE A 151 3.94 14.59 1.39
C ILE A 151 5.38 14.98 1.06
N ARG A 152 5.58 15.97 0.18
CA ARG A 152 6.91 16.46 -0.23
C ARG A 152 7.72 16.96 0.96
N GLU A 153 7.10 17.70 1.88
CA GLU A 153 7.75 18.16 3.10
C GLU A 153 8.15 16.99 4.02
N ALA A 154 7.29 15.98 4.18
CA ALA A 154 7.58 14.80 4.98
C ALA A 154 8.70 13.93 4.35
N GLU A 155 8.68 13.72 3.04
CA GLU A 155 9.74 13.01 2.29
C GLU A 155 11.09 13.74 2.37
N GLU A 156 11.10 15.08 2.36
CA GLU A 156 12.30 15.87 2.60
C GLU A 156 12.89 15.63 3.99
N LEU A 157 12.04 15.52 5.02
CA LEU A 157 12.48 15.18 6.38
C LEU A 157 13.06 13.76 6.43
N VAL A 158 12.39 12.78 5.82
CA VAL A 158 12.90 11.39 5.71
C VAL A 158 14.31 11.39 5.11
N ARG A 159 14.51 12.10 4.00
CA ARG A 159 15.82 12.13 3.32
C ARG A 159 16.91 12.81 4.15
N LYS A 160 16.58 13.90 4.87
CA LYS A 160 17.53 14.58 5.77
C LYS A 160 17.95 13.67 6.92
N GLU A 161 17.01 12.94 7.51
CA GLU A 161 17.25 12.00 8.60
C GLU A 161 18.18 10.87 8.14
N GLU A 162 17.92 10.25 6.98
CA GLU A 162 18.77 9.20 6.42
C GLU A 162 20.22 9.68 6.16
N VAL A 163 20.40 10.87 5.61
CA VAL A 163 21.74 11.45 5.37
C VAL A 163 22.48 11.75 6.67
N SER A 164 21.78 12.19 7.73
CA SER A 164 22.38 12.47 9.03
C SER A 164 22.90 11.20 9.71
N SER A 165 22.14 10.10 9.67
CA SER A 165 22.55 8.81 10.24
C SER A 165 23.79 8.23 9.57
N ILE A 166 23.97 8.45 8.27
CA ILE A 166 25.16 7.98 7.54
C ILE A 166 26.43 8.75 7.94
N LYS A 167 26.32 10.04 8.25
CA LYS A 167 27.47 10.88 8.63
C LYS A 167 28.00 10.56 10.02
N ASP A 168 27.14 10.16 10.95
CA ASP A 168 27.54 9.79 12.30
C ASP A 168 28.29 8.44 12.35
N GLU A 169 27.98 7.50 11.46
CA GLU A 169 28.72 6.23 11.35
C GLU A 169 30.09 6.36 10.67
N GLY A 170 30.34 7.45 9.93
CA GLY A 170 31.60 7.70 9.23
C GLY A 170 32.76 8.25 10.08
N SER A 171 32.51 8.62 11.34
CA SER A 171 33.49 9.31 12.21
C SER A 171 34.30 8.38 13.14
N ILE A 172 34.17 7.06 13.01
CA ILE A 172 34.97 6.09 13.77
C ILE A 172 35.91 5.34 12.83
N LYS A 173 37.14 5.85 12.62
CA LYS A 173 38.35 5.05 12.29
C LYS A 173 39.66 5.86 12.27
N SER A 174 40.41 5.79 13.37
CA SER A 174 41.89 5.69 13.44
C SER A 174 42.21 5.16 14.85
N SER A 175 42.94 4.09 15.17
CA SER A 175 43.81 3.08 14.53
C SER A 175 43.92 1.88 15.53
N PRO A 176 44.90 0.95 15.48
CA PRO A 176 45.13 -0.15 14.52
C PRO A 176 45.11 -1.58 15.15
N LYS A 177 44.89 -2.58 14.26
CA LYS A 177 45.34 -3.99 14.24
C LYS A 177 45.42 -4.82 15.54
N SER A 178 44.56 -5.84 15.63
CA SER A 178 45.02 -7.23 15.77
C SER A 178 44.00 -8.23 15.20
N SER A 179 44.50 -9.24 14.50
CA SER A 179 43.83 -10.51 14.16
C SER A 179 44.81 -11.61 14.57
N PRO A 180 44.48 -12.92 14.61
CA PRO A 180 43.25 -13.59 14.11
C PRO A 180 42.71 -14.73 15.01
N LYS A 181 41.48 -15.23 14.75
CA LYS A 181 41.20 -16.66 14.47
C LYS A 181 39.73 -16.99 14.20
N THR A 182 39.58 -17.92 13.27
CA THR A 182 38.45 -18.57 12.61
C THR A 182 37.45 -19.30 13.52
N LYS A 183 36.14 -19.24 13.23
CA LYS A 183 35.24 -20.42 13.18
C LYS A 183 33.85 -20.12 12.60
N ALA A 184 33.48 -20.92 11.59
CA ALA A 184 32.17 -21.49 11.23
C ALA A 184 30.87 -20.64 11.38
N GLU A 185 30.34 -20.23 10.22
CA GLU A 185 29.06 -20.68 9.65
C GLU A 185 27.86 -20.93 10.61
N LEU A 186 26.85 -20.06 10.52
CA LEU A 186 25.48 -20.38 10.89
C LEU A 186 24.52 -19.65 9.93
N VAL A 187 24.00 -20.40 8.96
CA VAL A 187 22.90 -20.00 8.09
C VAL A 187 21.60 -20.10 8.90
N PRO A 188 20.75 -19.06 8.97
CA PRO A 188 19.41 -19.25 9.54
C PRO A 188 18.53 -20.00 8.55
N SER A 189 18.08 -21.19 8.95
CA SER A 189 17.09 -21.99 8.24
C SER A 189 15.75 -21.24 8.08
N PRO A 190 15.00 -21.49 7.00
CA PRO A 190 13.66 -20.92 6.80
C PRO A 190 12.63 -21.55 7.77
N LEU A 191 11.63 -20.75 8.13
CA LEU A 191 10.48 -21.11 8.97
C LEU A 191 9.66 -22.28 8.36
N PRO A 192 9.11 -23.19 9.19
CA PRO A 192 8.27 -24.28 8.71
C PRO A 192 6.93 -23.78 8.16
N SER A 193 6.51 -24.32 7.03
CA SER A 193 5.17 -24.14 6.47
C SER A 193 4.12 -24.78 7.38
N PRO A 194 2.92 -24.19 7.54
CA PRO A 194 1.84 -24.82 8.29
C PRO A 194 1.27 -26.02 7.51
N GLU A 195 1.13 -27.16 8.20
CA GLU A 195 0.44 -28.34 7.68
C GLU A 195 -1.06 -28.04 7.43
N PRO A 196 -1.67 -28.65 6.40
CA PRO A 196 -3.10 -28.50 6.14
C PRO A 196 -3.93 -29.30 7.16
N MET A 197 -4.99 -28.67 7.70
CA MET A 197 -6.13 -29.37 8.29
C MET A 197 -7.20 -29.60 7.22
#